data_AF-A0A0B8PL90-F1
#
_entry.id   AF-A0A0B8PL90-F1
#
_cell.length_a   1.000
_cell.length_b   1.000
_cell.length_c   1.000
_cell.angle_alpha   90.00
_cell.angle_beta   90.00
_cell.angle_gamma   90.00
#
_symmetry.space_group_name_H-M   'P 1'
#
loop_
_entity.id
_entity.type
_entity.pdbx_description
1 polymer ?
#
loop_
_entity_poly.entity_id
_entity_poly.type
_entity_poly.pdbx_seq_one_letter_code
_entity_poly.pdbx_strand_id
1 'polypeptide(L)'
;MHLLALFVTTESSYLLIGDYPSLFNFSYQECVLLALNYLILGCVYLYRAPQAQHNLVSQLYRMFGYALLVASASLHLILLVRFNPLFTNQDLGQMLVINWITPMWILPAVILTSALKLRIFEIHLVQGIRVLAGLFAIGSVNAVIRHFYHDGYIGIDFGIQEAELYTYSVIWLIIAAATIVWSQTHTSKLAHQIGFGLMFVVILKAFVVDMSELTGLLRAFSFLGLGLCLVAIGWLFQRLKHGEDDLTHSS
;
A
#
# COMPACT_ATOMS: atom_id res chain seq x y z
N MET A 1 -6.50 -23.65 20.17
CA MET A 1 -6.21 -22.57 19.19
C MET A 1 -6.41 -21.18 19.76
N HIS A 2 -7.55 -20.85 20.39
CA HIS A 2 -7.78 -19.51 20.95
C HIS A 2 -6.80 -19.13 22.09
N LEU A 3 -6.46 -20.06 22.98
CA LEU A 3 -5.42 -19.84 24.01
C LEU A 3 -4.04 -19.58 23.40
N LEU A 4 -3.73 -20.25 22.27
CA LEU A 4 -2.47 -20.04 21.55
C LEU A 4 -2.45 -18.67 20.88
N ALA A 5 -3.59 -18.21 20.35
CA ALA A 5 -3.73 -16.85 19.81
C ALA A 5 -3.52 -15.78 20.89
N LEU A 6 -4.18 -15.94 22.06
CA LEU A 6 -3.98 -15.06 23.21
C LEU A 6 -2.52 -15.06 23.64
N PHE A 7 -1.93 -16.24 23.80
CA PHE A 7 -0.53 -16.41 24.17
C PHE A 7 0.42 -15.73 23.18
N VAL A 8 0.26 -15.95 21.88
CA VAL A 8 1.08 -15.29 20.85
C VAL A 8 0.93 -13.78 20.91
N THR A 9 -0.27 -13.27 21.14
CA THR A 9 -0.52 -11.82 21.21
C THR A 9 0.10 -11.20 22.47
N THR A 10 -0.02 -11.86 23.63
CA THR A 10 0.52 -11.38 24.90
C THR A 10 2.04 -11.51 24.98
N GLU A 11 2.59 -12.65 24.53
CA GLU A 11 4.04 -12.89 24.54
C GLU A 11 4.78 -12.01 23.54
N SER A 12 4.26 -11.83 22.32
CA SER A 12 4.90 -10.93 21.36
C SER A 12 4.95 -9.49 21.85
N SER A 13 3.90 -9.03 22.53
CA SER A 13 3.87 -7.70 23.14
C SER A 13 4.87 -7.60 24.29
N TYR A 14 4.88 -8.57 25.21
CA TYR A 14 5.82 -8.57 26.33
C TYR A 14 7.29 -8.63 25.87
N LEU A 15 7.62 -9.45 24.87
CA LEU A 15 9.00 -9.60 24.38
C LEU A 15 9.51 -8.37 23.62
N LEU A 16 8.64 -7.66 22.90
CA LEU A 16 9.05 -6.52 22.05
C LEU A 16 8.88 -5.16 22.72
N ILE A 17 7.93 -5.03 23.63
CA ILE A 17 7.57 -3.76 24.29
C ILE A 17 8.00 -3.77 25.77
N GLY A 18 8.11 -4.95 26.39
CA GLY A 18 8.45 -5.10 27.81
C GLY A 18 7.23 -5.17 28.73
N ASP A 19 6.03 -4.90 28.22
CA ASP A 19 4.79 -4.85 28.99
C ASP A 19 3.66 -5.64 28.31
N TYR A 20 2.66 -6.06 29.10
CA TYR A 20 1.45 -6.67 28.57
C TYR A 20 0.51 -5.61 27.99
N PRO A 21 -0.27 -5.96 26.93
CA PRO A 21 -1.16 -5.02 26.26
C PRO A 21 -2.12 -4.34 27.24
N SER A 22 -2.07 -3.02 27.31
CA SER A 22 -3.06 -2.26 28.07
C SER A 22 -4.45 -2.34 27.40
N LEU A 23 -5.53 -2.34 28.20
CA LEU A 23 -6.90 -2.46 27.66
C LEU A 23 -7.47 -1.13 27.14
N PHE A 24 -6.93 0.00 27.58
CA PHE A 24 -7.52 1.33 27.33
C PHE A 24 -6.51 2.41 26.93
N ASN A 25 -5.21 2.22 27.16
CA ASN A 25 -4.16 3.23 26.96
C ASN A 25 -3.05 2.70 26.07
N PHE A 26 -3.40 2.38 24.82
CA PHE A 26 -2.45 1.79 23.89
C PHE A 26 -1.31 2.77 23.56
N SER A 27 -0.07 2.28 23.64
CA SER A 27 1.07 2.93 23.00
C SER A 27 1.03 2.72 21.48
N TYR A 28 1.80 3.52 20.73
CA TYR A 28 1.94 3.34 19.28
C TYR A 28 2.40 1.92 18.93
N GLN A 29 3.42 1.43 19.63
CA GLN A 29 4.04 0.11 19.40
C GLN A 29 3.05 -1.02 19.70
N GLU A 30 2.30 -0.89 20.80
CA GLU A 30 1.24 -1.85 21.16
C GLU A 30 0.17 -1.87 20.07
N CYS A 31 -0.33 -0.71 19.63
CA CYS A 31 -1.31 -0.63 18.55
C CYS A 31 -0.82 -1.33 17.28
N VAL A 32 0.44 -1.11 16.87
CA VAL A 32 1.01 -1.76 15.68
C VAL A 32 1.04 -3.28 15.83
N LEU A 33 1.55 -3.79 16.95
CA LEU A 33 1.64 -5.23 17.18
C LEU A 33 0.26 -5.89 17.28
N LEU A 34 -0.67 -5.30 18.04
CA LEU A 34 -2.02 -5.84 18.16
C LEU A 34 -2.76 -5.82 16.82
N ALA A 35 -2.64 -4.73 16.07
CA ALA A 35 -3.27 -4.62 14.75
C ALA A 35 -2.78 -5.71 13.80
N LEU A 36 -1.48 -5.96 13.79
CA LEU A 36 -0.86 -7.00 12.97
C LEU A 36 -1.24 -8.42 13.43
N ASN A 37 -1.19 -8.69 14.74
CA ASN A 37 -1.56 -9.98 15.30
C ASN A 37 -3.02 -10.33 14.99
N TYR A 38 -3.94 -9.38 15.18
CA TYR A 38 -5.36 -9.58 14.86
C TYR A 38 -5.59 -9.77 13.36
N LEU A 39 -4.82 -9.09 12.50
CA LEU A 39 -4.88 -9.30 11.05
C LEU A 39 -4.48 -10.73 10.67
N ILE A 40 -3.34 -11.21 11.18
CA ILE A 40 -2.83 -12.56 10.92
C ILE A 40 -3.81 -13.60 11.42
N LEU A 41 -4.24 -13.48 12.69
CA LEU A 41 -5.18 -14.41 13.30
C LEU A 41 -6.51 -14.42 12.54
N GLY A 42 -7.07 -13.25 12.22
CA GLY A 42 -8.30 -13.13 11.43
C GLY A 42 -8.21 -13.90 10.11
N CYS A 43 -7.13 -13.71 9.36
CA CYS A 43 -6.86 -14.45 8.13
C CYS A 43 -6.74 -15.97 8.36
N VAL A 44 -6.05 -16.41 9.42
CA VAL A 44 -5.90 -17.85 9.75
C VAL A 44 -7.24 -18.49 10.10
N TYR A 45 -8.09 -17.79 10.88
CA TYR A 45 -9.43 -18.26 11.23
C TYR A 45 -10.32 -18.42 9.99
N LEU A 46 -10.32 -17.41 9.11
CA LEU A 46 -11.10 -17.47 7.86
C LEU A 46 -10.58 -18.54 6.90
N TYR A 47 -9.26 -18.74 6.80
CA TYR A 47 -8.69 -19.81 5.98
C TYR A 47 -9.09 -21.21 6.47
N ARG A 48 -9.17 -21.40 7.80
CA ARG A 48 -9.56 -22.69 8.40
C ARG A 48 -11.07 -22.94 8.42
N ALA A 49 -11.90 -21.90 8.31
CA ALA A 49 -13.35 -22.03 8.43
C ALA A 49 -13.97 -23.05 7.45
N PRO A 50 -13.60 -23.11 6.15
CA PRO A 50 -14.17 -24.09 5.21
C PRO A 50 -13.71 -25.53 5.46
N GLN A 51 -12.63 -25.73 6.22
CA GLN A 51 -12.01 -27.05 6.45
C GLN A 51 -12.62 -27.77 7.67
N ALA A 52 -13.46 -27.10 8.44
CA ALA A 52 -14.09 -27.68 9.63
C ALA A 52 -15.23 -28.64 9.24
N GLN A 53 -15.21 -29.85 9.81
CA GLN A 53 -16.22 -30.90 9.55
C GLN A 53 -17.62 -30.54 10.09
N HIS A 54 -17.69 -29.78 11.19
CA HIS A 54 -18.96 -29.38 11.81
C HIS A 54 -19.33 -27.94 11.46
N ASN A 55 -20.56 -27.72 11.01
CA ASN A 55 -21.08 -26.40 10.62
C ASN A 55 -20.96 -25.34 11.73
N LEU A 56 -21.22 -25.72 12.99
CA LEU A 56 -21.09 -24.81 14.14
C LEU A 56 -19.64 -24.31 14.30
N VAL A 57 -18.65 -25.19 14.14
CA VAL A 57 -17.23 -24.83 14.26
C VAL A 57 -16.81 -23.93 13.10
N SER A 58 -17.30 -24.20 11.89
CA SER A 58 -17.07 -23.33 10.72
C SER A 58 -17.63 -21.92 10.95
N GLN A 59 -18.86 -21.82 11.46
CA GLN A 59 -19.51 -20.54 11.78
C GLN A 59 -18.74 -19.77 12.86
N LEU A 60 -18.31 -20.43 13.94
CA LEU A 60 -17.50 -19.81 14.98
C LEU A 60 -16.18 -19.27 14.42
N TYR A 61 -15.48 -20.04 13.58
CA TYR A 61 -14.26 -19.56 12.93
C TYR A 61 -14.49 -18.34 12.04
N ARG A 62 -15.60 -18.27 11.29
CA ARG A 62 -15.95 -17.07 10.53
C ARG A 62 -16.23 -15.88 11.42
N MET A 63 -17.02 -16.09 12.48
CA MET A 63 -17.41 -15.02 13.40
C MET A 63 -16.20 -14.41 14.11
N PHE A 64 -15.33 -15.25 14.68
CA PHE A 64 -14.07 -14.78 15.28
C PHE A 64 -13.10 -14.20 14.25
N GLY A 65 -13.00 -14.80 13.06
CA GLY A 65 -12.17 -14.30 11.97
C GLY A 65 -12.55 -12.88 11.57
N TYR A 66 -13.83 -12.62 11.29
CA TYR A 66 -14.31 -11.28 10.95
C TYR A 66 -14.22 -10.31 12.13
N ALA A 67 -14.51 -10.74 13.35
CA ALA A 67 -14.35 -9.89 14.54
C ALA A 67 -12.90 -9.41 14.72
N LEU A 68 -11.93 -10.31 14.52
CA LEU A 68 -10.50 -9.97 14.56
C LEU A 68 -10.07 -9.03 13.43
N LEU A 69 -10.62 -9.20 12.23
CA LEU A 69 -10.35 -8.26 11.12
C LEU A 69 -10.91 -6.87 11.40
N VAL A 70 -12.12 -6.78 11.97
CA VAL A 70 -12.71 -5.49 12.39
C VAL A 70 -11.89 -4.84 13.50
N ALA A 71 -11.43 -5.62 14.48
CA ALA A 71 -10.55 -5.12 15.54
C ALA A 71 -9.21 -4.61 14.96
N SER A 72 -8.59 -5.37 14.05
CA SER A 72 -7.38 -4.96 13.34
C SER A 72 -7.58 -3.68 12.53
N ALA A 73 -8.67 -3.58 11.76
CA ALA A 73 -8.99 -2.40 10.99
C ALA A 73 -9.21 -1.17 11.87
N SER A 74 -9.85 -1.35 13.03
CA SER A 74 -10.07 -0.28 14.01
C SER A 74 -8.76 0.22 14.60
N LEU A 75 -7.82 -0.69 14.92
CA LEU A 75 -6.49 -0.31 15.41
C LEU A 75 -5.67 0.40 14.32
N HIS A 76 -5.73 -0.05 13.06
CA HIS A 76 -5.09 0.69 11.96
C HIS A 76 -5.69 2.08 11.77
N LEU A 77 -7.00 2.24 11.94
CA LEU A 77 -7.64 3.56 11.90
C LEU A 77 -7.12 4.45 13.04
N ILE A 78 -6.98 3.91 14.25
CA ILE A 78 -6.38 4.63 15.39
C ILE A 78 -4.93 5.03 15.08
N LEU A 79 -4.13 4.13 14.48
CA LEU A 79 -2.77 4.42 14.05
C LEU A 79 -2.72 5.56 13.01
N LEU A 80 -3.66 5.61 12.08
CA LEU A 80 -3.71 6.64 11.02
C LEU A 80 -4.24 7.99 11.51
N VAL A 81 -5.11 8.01 12.53
CA VAL A 81 -5.75 9.23 13.02
C VAL A 81 -5.03 9.81 14.24
N ARG A 82 -4.65 8.96 15.20
CA ARG A 82 -4.12 9.38 16.51
C ARG A 82 -2.60 9.27 16.59
N PHE A 83 -2.03 8.14 16.15
CA PHE A 83 -0.60 7.87 16.28
C PHE A 83 0.14 7.96 14.95
N ASN A 84 -0.37 8.76 14.02
CA ASN A 84 0.18 8.81 12.68
C ASN A 84 1.61 9.36 12.75
N PRO A 85 2.63 8.57 12.35
CA PRO A 85 4.02 9.01 12.50
C PRO A 85 4.36 10.24 11.63
N LEU A 86 3.55 10.53 10.60
CA LEU A 86 3.67 11.77 9.80
C LEU A 86 3.40 13.03 10.62
N PHE A 87 2.56 12.95 11.66
CA PHE A 87 2.13 14.12 12.46
C PHE A 87 2.60 14.07 13.90
N THR A 88 2.99 12.89 14.40
CA THR A 88 3.31 12.68 15.82
C THR A 88 4.78 12.38 16.08
N ASN A 89 5.63 12.39 15.04
CA ASN A 89 7.09 12.22 15.14
C ASN A 89 7.50 11.00 15.98
N GLN A 90 6.82 9.87 15.76
CA GLN A 90 7.15 8.61 16.42
C GLN A 90 8.55 8.15 16.01
N ASP A 91 9.34 7.66 16.97
CA ASP A 91 10.59 6.96 16.68
C ASP A 91 10.27 5.58 16.09
N LEU A 92 10.66 5.37 14.83
CA LEU A 92 10.40 4.12 14.13
C LEU A 92 11.58 3.16 14.24
N GLY A 93 12.71 3.59 14.78
CA GLY A 93 13.97 2.85 14.82
C GLY A 93 14.88 3.16 13.62
N GLN A 94 16.19 3.07 13.82
CA GLN A 94 17.20 3.54 12.85
C GLN A 94 17.46 2.58 11.68
N MET A 95 17.19 1.29 11.84
CA MET A 95 17.44 0.32 10.76
C MET A 95 16.42 0.50 9.65
N LEU A 96 16.83 0.35 8.38
CA LEU A 96 15.94 0.57 7.23
C LEU A 96 14.82 -0.50 7.12
N VAL A 97 15.10 -1.75 7.48
CA VAL A 97 14.17 -2.88 7.31
C VAL A 97 13.61 -3.39 8.65
N ILE A 98 14.42 -3.39 9.71
CA ILE A 98 14.00 -3.86 11.03
C ILE A 98 13.61 -2.63 11.86
N ASN A 99 12.43 -2.11 11.57
CA ASN A 99 11.86 -0.91 12.18
C ASN A 99 10.34 -1.04 12.30
N TRP A 100 9.68 -0.03 12.87
CA TRP A 100 8.22 -0.01 13.04
C TRP A 100 7.43 0.24 11.74
N ILE A 101 8.08 0.65 10.65
CA ILE A 101 7.43 0.77 9.32
C ILE A 101 7.08 -0.60 8.79
N THR A 102 7.94 -1.59 9.00
CA THR A 102 7.72 -2.95 8.53
C THR A 102 6.41 -3.55 9.06
N PRO A 103 6.15 -3.63 10.38
CA PRO A 103 4.90 -4.16 10.91
C PRO A 103 3.69 -3.24 10.67
N MET A 104 3.88 -1.91 10.57
CA MET A 104 2.77 -0.97 10.34
C MET A 104 2.30 -0.91 8.89
N TRP A 105 3.21 -1.01 7.92
CA TRP A 105 2.91 -0.75 6.50
C TRP A 105 3.20 -1.95 5.59
N ILE A 106 4.40 -2.54 5.71
CA ILE A 106 4.84 -3.60 4.79
C ILE A 106 4.09 -4.91 5.04
N LEU A 107 4.04 -5.37 6.30
CA LEU A 107 3.43 -6.66 6.63
C LEU A 107 1.93 -6.69 6.35
N PRO A 108 1.12 -5.66 6.66
CA PRO A 108 -0.29 -5.64 6.26
C PRO A 108 -0.50 -5.77 4.75
N ALA A 109 0.31 -5.08 3.93
CA ALA A 109 0.26 -5.23 2.47
C ALA A 109 0.53 -6.67 2.02
N VAL A 110 1.56 -7.29 2.58
CA VAL A 110 1.95 -8.68 2.27
C VAL A 110 0.87 -9.68 2.72
N ILE A 111 0.34 -9.52 3.93
CA ILE A 111 -0.68 -10.42 4.49
C ILE A 111 -1.97 -10.33 3.68
N LEU A 112 -2.47 -9.12 3.40
CA LEU A 112 -3.70 -8.95 2.62
C LEU A 112 -3.56 -9.48 1.19
N THR A 113 -2.41 -9.22 0.54
CA THR A 113 -2.13 -9.74 -0.81
C THR A 113 -2.04 -11.26 -0.81
N SER A 114 -1.40 -11.85 0.20
CA SER A 114 -1.30 -13.31 0.35
C SER A 114 -2.68 -13.93 0.62
N ALA A 115 -3.48 -13.30 1.48
CA ALA A 115 -4.84 -13.73 1.79
C ALA A 115 -5.78 -13.68 0.58
N LEU A 116 -5.60 -12.68 -0.30
CA LEU A 116 -6.28 -12.61 -1.59
C LEU A 116 -5.89 -13.77 -2.53
N LYS A 117 -4.59 -14.10 -2.61
CA LYS A 117 -4.11 -15.25 -3.42
C LYS A 117 -4.65 -16.58 -2.90
N LEU A 118 -4.75 -16.73 -1.58
CA LEU A 118 -5.33 -17.89 -0.91
C LEU A 118 -6.86 -17.92 -0.94
N ARG A 119 -7.53 -16.93 -1.56
CA ARG A 119 -8.99 -16.82 -1.67
C ARG A 119 -9.71 -16.92 -0.31
N ILE A 120 -9.11 -16.30 0.72
CA ILE A 120 -9.64 -16.32 2.09
C ILE A 120 -10.95 -15.51 2.20
N PHE A 121 -11.07 -14.44 1.42
CA PHE A 121 -12.18 -13.50 1.49
C PHE A 121 -13.33 -13.84 0.54
N GLU A 122 -14.55 -13.52 0.96
CA GLU A 122 -15.75 -13.60 0.12
C GLU A 122 -15.68 -12.63 -1.06
N ILE A 123 -16.31 -12.99 -2.19
CA ILE A 123 -16.17 -12.30 -3.46
C ILE A 123 -16.56 -10.81 -3.40
N HIS A 124 -17.53 -10.44 -2.55
CA HIS A 124 -17.96 -9.05 -2.37
C HIS A 124 -16.92 -8.19 -1.65
N LEU A 125 -16.06 -8.79 -0.82
CA LEU A 125 -15.01 -8.09 -0.07
C LEU A 125 -13.70 -7.97 -0.85
N VAL A 126 -13.46 -8.86 -1.83
CA VAL A 126 -12.19 -8.97 -2.57
C VAL A 126 -11.72 -7.63 -3.13
N GLN A 127 -12.61 -6.82 -3.73
CA GLN A 127 -12.21 -5.54 -4.32
C GLN A 127 -11.78 -4.53 -3.25
N GLY A 128 -12.51 -4.45 -2.13
CA GLY A 128 -12.15 -3.58 -1.00
C GLY A 128 -10.80 -3.98 -0.40
N ILE A 129 -10.56 -5.28 -0.21
CA ILE A 129 -9.28 -5.80 0.28
C ILE A 129 -8.14 -5.51 -0.69
N ARG A 130 -8.36 -5.61 -2.02
CA ARG A 130 -7.35 -5.26 -3.03
C ARG A 130 -6.95 -3.78 -2.93
N VAL A 131 -7.93 -2.90 -2.78
CA VAL A 131 -7.68 -1.47 -2.59
C VAL A 131 -6.89 -1.23 -1.30
N LEU A 132 -7.30 -1.82 -0.18
CA LEU A 132 -6.58 -1.71 1.09
C LEU A 132 -5.14 -2.21 1.01
N ALA A 133 -4.91 -3.39 0.41
CA ALA A 133 -3.57 -3.93 0.20
C ALA A 133 -2.71 -2.99 -0.66
N GLY A 134 -3.30 -2.39 -1.71
CA GLY A 134 -2.65 -1.38 -2.55
C GLY A 134 -2.30 -0.11 -1.78
N LEU A 135 -3.21 0.39 -0.93
CA LEU A 135 -2.95 1.57 -0.09
C LEU A 135 -1.80 1.33 0.91
N PHE A 136 -1.76 0.16 1.55
CA PHE A 136 -0.64 -0.20 2.42
C PHE A 136 0.68 -0.32 1.65
N ALA A 137 0.66 -0.88 0.43
CA ALA A 137 1.84 -0.96 -0.42
C ALA A 137 2.34 0.41 -0.90
N ILE A 138 1.43 1.33 -1.25
CA ILE A 138 1.78 2.70 -1.60
C ILE A 138 2.35 3.43 -0.37
N GLY A 139 1.68 3.30 0.78
CA GLY A 139 2.13 3.88 2.04
C GLY A 139 3.50 3.38 2.45
N SER A 140 3.77 2.07 2.30
CA SER A 140 5.05 1.48 2.68
C SER A 140 6.21 2.00 1.84
N VAL A 141 6.06 2.11 0.51
CA VAL A 141 7.10 2.68 -0.36
C VAL A 141 7.43 4.11 0.05
N ASN A 142 6.41 4.93 0.27
CA ASN A 142 6.63 6.33 0.65
C ASN A 142 7.25 6.44 2.05
N ALA A 143 6.77 5.66 3.02
CA ALA A 143 7.29 5.65 4.38
C ALA A 143 8.76 5.22 4.43
N VAL A 144 9.15 4.17 3.67
CA VAL A 144 10.55 3.70 3.60
C VAL A 144 11.47 4.76 2.99
N ILE A 145 11.05 5.41 1.90
CA ILE A 145 11.85 6.49 1.29
C ILE A 145 12.03 7.63 2.30
N ARG A 146 10.94 8.09 2.93
CA ARG A 146 11.03 9.17 3.91
C ARG A 146 11.92 8.80 5.09
N HIS A 147 11.74 7.61 5.65
CA HIS A 147 12.53 7.10 6.77
C HIS A 147 14.03 7.08 6.48
N PHE A 148 14.41 6.71 5.25
CA PHE A 148 15.81 6.69 4.83
C PHE A 148 16.48 8.07 4.86
N TYR A 149 15.73 9.14 4.56
CA TYR A 149 16.26 10.51 4.52
C TYR A 149 16.17 11.26 5.86
N HIS A 150 15.39 10.75 6.82
CA HIS A 150 15.05 11.43 8.07
C HIS A 150 15.40 10.60 9.31
N ASP A 151 16.47 9.80 9.24
CA ASP A 151 17.16 9.12 10.36
C ASP A 151 16.25 8.37 11.35
N GLY A 152 15.23 7.66 10.86
CA GLY A 152 14.31 6.92 11.73
C GLY A 152 12.90 7.52 11.86
N TYR A 153 12.68 8.70 11.30
CA TYR A 153 11.41 9.43 11.44
C TYR A 153 10.76 9.67 10.07
N ILE A 154 9.45 9.93 10.05
CA ILE A 154 8.71 10.29 8.83
C ILE A 154 7.85 11.56 8.98
N GLY A 155 8.05 12.32 10.04
CA GLY A 155 7.28 13.53 10.34
C GLY A 155 7.25 14.55 9.21
N ILE A 156 6.14 15.25 8.98
CA ILE A 156 6.03 16.28 7.94
C ILE A 156 6.88 17.51 8.29
N ASP A 157 7.10 17.78 9.58
CA ASP A 157 7.81 18.95 10.07
C ASP A 157 9.28 19.02 9.65
N PHE A 158 9.87 17.89 9.23
CA PHE A 158 11.26 17.81 8.75
C PHE A 158 11.46 18.38 7.34
N GLY A 159 10.38 18.80 6.66
CA GLY A 159 10.44 19.23 5.27
C GLY A 159 10.70 18.07 4.29
N ILE A 160 11.00 18.40 3.04
CA ILE A 160 11.34 17.42 2.00
C ILE A 160 12.66 17.82 1.38
N GLN A 161 13.62 16.90 1.37
CA GLN A 161 14.94 17.12 0.77
C GLN A 161 14.87 16.93 -0.76
N GLU A 162 15.69 17.64 -1.54
CA GLU A 162 15.71 17.47 -3.00
C GLU A 162 16.02 16.02 -3.41
N ALA A 163 17.00 15.40 -2.77
CA ALA A 163 17.34 13.99 -3.00
C ALA A 163 16.17 13.04 -2.67
N GLU A 164 15.35 13.37 -1.66
CA GLU A 164 14.13 12.63 -1.31
C GLU A 164 13.10 12.74 -2.45
N LEU A 165 12.86 13.95 -2.98
CA LEU A 165 11.94 14.21 -4.10
C LEU A 165 12.30 13.42 -5.36
N TYR A 166 13.58 13.38 -5.70
CA TYR A 166 14.08 12.62 -6.85
C TYR A 166 13.96 11.11 -6.63
N THR A 167 14.22 10.63 -5.41
CA THR A 167 14.09 9.20 -5.08
C THR A 167 12.65 8.71 -5.22
N TYR A 168 11.65 9.52 -4.84
CA TYR A 168 10.25 9.17 -5.11
C TYR A 168 10.00 8.95 -6.61
N SER A 169 10.43 9.89 -7.48
CA SER A 169 10.25 9.76 -8.93
C SER A 169 10.89 8.47 -9.47
N VAL A 170 12.14 8.20 -9.10
CA VAL A 170 12.89 7.04 -9.60
C VAL A 170 12.27 5.72 -9.14
N ILE A 171 11.96 5.59 -7.85
CA ILE A 171 11.39 4.35 -7.31
C ILE A 171 10.00 4.08 -7.89
N TRP A 172 9.14 5.09 -8.00
CA TRP A 172 7.82 4.92 -8.60
C TRP A 172 7.89 4.59 -10.10
N LEU A 173 8.87 5.13 -10.84
CA LEU A 173 9.11 4.77 -12.23
C LEU A 173 9.55 3.30 -12.36
N ILE A 174 10.46 2.84 -11.49
CA ILE A 174 10.90 1.43 -11.45
C ILE A 174 9.71 0.51 -11.15
N ILE A 175 8.88 0.85 -10.17
CA ILE A 175 7.66 0.09 -9.84
C ILE A 175 6.70 0.04 -11.03
N ALA A 176 6.49 1.17 -11.73
CA ALA A 176 5.64 1.22 -12.91
C ALA A 176 6.17 0.31 -14.02
N ALA A 177 7.46 0.42 -14.36
CA ALA A 177 8.11 -0.40 -15.37
C ALA A 177 8.06 -1.90 -15.01
N ALA A 178 8.38 -2.25 -13.77
CA ALA A 178 8.29 -3.62 -13.27
C ALA A 178 6.86 -4.17 -13.36
N THR A 179 5.85 -3.35 -13.03
CA THR A 179 4.44 -3.72 -13.14
C THR A 179 4.04 -3.97 -14.60
N ILE A 180 4.50 -3.15 -15.54
CA ILE A 180 4.25 -3.34 -16.98
C ILE A 180 4.88 -4.66 -17.45
N VAL A 181 6.15 -4.91 -17.14
CA VAL A 181 6.85 -6.16 -17.53
C VAL A 181 6.17 -7.39 -16.90
N TRP A 182 5.80 -7.31 -15.61
CA TRP A 182 5.08 -8.37 -14.93
C TRP A 182 3.70 -8.63 -15.56
N SER A 183 2.98 -7.58 -15.94
CA SER A 183 1.66 -7.71 -16.58
C SER A 183 1.72 -8.42 -17.93
N GLN A 184 2.80 -8.24 -18.71
CA GLN A 184 3.00 -8.90 -20.00
C GLN A 184 3.23 -10.41 -19.80
N THR A 185 4.07 -10.78 -18.84
CA THR A 185 4.35 -12.20 -18.52
C THR A 185 3.13 -12.94 -17.95
N HIS A 186 2.22 -12.23 -17.29
CA HIS A 186 1.01 -12.79 -16.69
C HIS A 186 -0.27 -12.50 -17.49
N THR A 187 -0.16 -11.90 -18.69
CA THR A 187 -1.29 -11.53 -19.57
C THR A 187 -2.41 -10.71 -18.90
N SER A 188 -2.06 -9.93 -17.87
CA SER A 188 -3.04 -9.19 -17.06
C SER A 188 -3.28 -7.78 -17.62
N LYS A 189 -4.41 -7.59 -18.32
CA LYS A 189 -4.80 -6.28 -18.88
C LYS A 189 -4.88 -5.18 -17.82
N LEU A 190 -5.45 -5.48 -16.65
CA LEU A 190 -5.58 -4.50 -15.56
C LEU A 190 -4.22 -4.09 -15.01
N ALA A 191 -3.30 -5.03 -14.77
CA ALA A 191 -1.97 -4.69 -14.28
C ALA A 191 -1.19 -3.85 -15.30
N HIS A 192 -1.39 -4.12 -16.60
CA HIS A 192 -0.79 -3.33 -17.67
C HIS A 192 -1.29 -1.88 -17.65
N GLN A 193 -2.60 -1.69 -17.56
CA GLN A 193 -3.22 -0.36 -17.45
C GLN A 193 -2.77 0.40 -16.20
N ILE A 194 -2.68 -0.27 -15.05
CA ILE A 194 -2.18 0.31 -13.80
C ILE A 194 -0.71 0.74 -13.97
N GLY A 195 0.13 -0.11 -14.56
CA GLY A 195 1.54 0.20 -14.80
C GLY A 195 1.73 1.42 -15.70
N PHE A 196 0.99 1.50 -16.82
CA PHE A 196 1.03 2.65 -17.71
C PHE A 196 0.47 3.92 -17.06
N GLY A 197 -0.63 3.81 -16.31
CA GLY A 197 -1.21 4.93 -15.57
C GLY A 197 -0.23 5.48 -14.53
N LEU A 198 0.43 4.60 -13.78
CA LEU A 198 1.46 4.97 -12.80
C LEU A 198 2.67 5.64 -13.48
N MET A 199 3.16 5.06 -14.58
CA MET A 199 4.25 5.65 -15.36
C MET A 199 3.91 7.06 -15.85
N PHE A 200 2.69 7.25 -16.38
CA PHE A 200 2.21 8.55 -16.81
C PHE A 200 2.17 9.57 -15.68
N VAL A 201 1.65 9.20 -14.51
CA VAL A 201 1.62 10.07 -13.31
C VAL A 201 3.03 10.47 -12.88
N VAL A 202 3.97 9.53 -12.85
CA VAL A 202 5.37 9.80 -12.46
C VAL A 202 6.04 10.76 -13.45
N ILE A 203 5.86 10.53 -14.76
CA ILE A 203 6.40 11.41 -15.80
C ILE A 203 5.80 12.81 -15.67
N LEU A 204 4.48 12.92 -15.53
CA LEU A 204 3.83 14.21 -15.31
C LEU A 204 4.35 14.91 -14.06
N LYS A 205 4.50 14.19 -12.94
CA LYS A 205 5.08 14.73 -11.71
C LYS A 205 6.49 15.24 -11.95
N ALA A 206 7.34 14.48 -12.65
CA ALA A 206 8.70 14.90 -12.95
C ALA A 206 8.74 16.18 -13.80
N PHE A 207 7.84 16.30 -14.77
CA PHE A 207 7.73 17.53 -15.56
C PHE A 207 7.17 18.72 -14.76
N VAL A 208 6.19 18.51 -13.88
CA VAL A 208 5.55 19.61 -13.13
C VAL A 208 6.41 20.06 -11.96
N VAL A 209 6.90 19.11 -11.16
CA VAL A 209 7.62 19.37 -9.91
C VAL A 209 9.10 19.55 -10.18
N ASP A 210 9.75 18.57 -10.83
CA ASP A 210 11.21 18.56 -10.96
C ASP A 210 11.70 19.62 -11.97
N MET A 211 10.88 20.03 -12.94
CA MET A 211 11.20 21.17 -13.83
C MET A 211 10.80 22.54 -13.26
N SER A 212 10.04 22.60 -12.16
CA SER A 212 9.67 23.89 -11.53
C SER A 212 10.87 24.58 -10.90
N GLU A 213 11.90 23.82 -10.55
CA GLU A 213 13.19 24.30 -10.05
C GLU A 213 14.08 24.90 -11.15
N LEU A 214 13.76 24.67 -12.43
CA LEU A 214 14.52 25.23 -13.54
C LEU A 214 14.14 26.71 -13.80
N THR A 215 15.14 27.57 -13.94
CA THR A 215 14.95 29.01 -14.16
C THR A 215 14.66 29.36 -15.64
N GLY A 216 13.84 30.38 -15.86
CA GLY A 216 13.67 31.11 -17.13
C GLY A 216 13.27 30.24 -18.34
N LEU A 217 14.25 29.89 -19.17
CA LEU A 217 14.07 29.31 -20.49
C LEU A 217 13.62 27.84 -20.44
N LEU A 218 14.17 27.05 -19.51
CA LEU A 218 13.86 25.62 -19.41
C LEU A 218 12.43 25.36 -18.93
N ARG A 219 11.88 26.23 -18.06
CA ARG A 219 10.47 26.19 -17.66
C ARG A 219 9.53 26.38 -18.86
N ALA A 220 9.85 27.30 -19.77
CA ALA A 220 9.07 27.53 -20.99
C ALA A 220 9.12 26.33 -21.95
N PHE A 221 10.30 25.71 -22.13
CA PHE A 221 10.43 24.48 -22.92
C PHE A 221 9.69 23.29 -22.31
N SER A 222 9.63 23.16 -20.98
CA SER A 222 8.86 22.10 -20.32
C SER A 222 7.35 22.27 -20.51
N PHE A 223 6.82 23.50 -20.44
CA PHE A 223 5.42 23.76 -20.78
C PHE A 223 5.12 23.45 -22.25
N LEU A 224 6.03 23.80 -23.15
CA LEU A 224 5.90 23.51 -24.57
C LEU A 224 5.96 22.00 -24.84
N GLY A 225 6.88 21.27 -24.18
CA GLY A 225 6.98 19.82 -24.23
C GLY A 225 5.71 19.12 -23.73
N LEU A 226 5.16 19.57 -22.60
CA LEU A 226 3.89 19.05 -22.07
C LEU A 226 2.72 19.33 -23.02
N GLY A 227 2.63 20.54 -23.57
CA GLY A 227 1.64 20.88 -24.60
C GLY A 227 1.76 19.99 -25.84
N LEU A 228 2.98 19.75 -26.32
CA LEU A 228 3.26 18.83 -27.43
C LEU A 228 2.86 17.39 -27.10
N CYS A 229 3.15 16.91 -25.88
CA CYS A 229 2.74 15.58 -25.45
C CYS A 229 1.21 15.43 -25.44
N LEU A 230 0.46 16.44 -24.95
CA LEU A 230 -1.00 16.41 -24.99
C LEU A 230 -1.53 16.39 -26.43
N VAL A 231 -0.95 17.20 -27.32
CA VAL A 231 -1.32 17.20 -28.74
C VAL A 231 -1.03 15.85 -29.39
N ALA A 232 0.13 15.26 -29.12
CA ALA A 232 0.51 13.95 -29.64
C ALA A 232 -0.43 12.83 -29.15
N ILE A 233 -0.80 12.85 -27.87
CA ILE A 233 -1.76 11.90 -27.29
C ILE A 233 -3.16 12.10 -27.91
N GLY A 234 -3.62 13.35 -28.04
CA GLY A 234 -4.91 13.66 -28.67
C GLY A 234 -4.97 13.21 -30.12
N TRP A 235 -3.89 13.42 -30.88
CA TRP A 235 -3.75 12.94 -32.25
C TRP A 235 -3.74 11.41 -32.33
N LEU A 236 -3.00 10.73 -31.44
CA LEU A 236 -2.96 9.27 -31.39
C LEU A 236 -4.35 8.67 -31.09
N PHE A 237 -5.09 9.26 -30.15
CA PHE A 237 -6.46 8.84 -29.85
C PHE A 237 -7.40 9.02 -31.05
N GLN A 238 -7.30 10.15 -31.76
CA GLN A 238 -8.09 10.38 -32.97
C GLN A 238 -7.76 9.37 -34.07
N ARG A 239 -6.48 9.05 -34.25
CA ARG A 239 -5.99 8.10 -35.26
C ARG A 239 -6.47 6.67 -34.98
N LEU A 240 -6.42 6.24 -33.72
CA LEU A 240 -6.91 4.93 -33.29
C LEU A 240 -8.43 4.83 -33.50
N LYS A 241 -9.18 5.89 -33.17
CA LYS A 241 -10.63 5.93 -33.37
C LYS A 241 -11.03 5.89 -34.86
N HIS A 242 -10.37 6.66 -35.72
CA HIS A 242 -10.66 6.65 -37.16
C HIS A 242 -10.35 5.30 -37.82
N GLY A 243 -9.32 4.59 -37.36
CA GLY A 243 -9.02 3.25 -37.86
C GLY A 243 -10.06 2.19 -37.48
N GLU A 244 -10.82 2.43 -36.41
CA GLU A 244 -11.91 1.57 -35.94
C GLU A 244 -13.21 1.85 -36.73
N ASP A 245 -13.48 3.11 -37.08
CA ASP A 245 -14.62 3.51 -37.93
C ASP A 245 -14.49 3.00 -39.37
N ASP A 246 -13.29 3.02 -39.97
CA ASP A 246 -13.04 2.50 -41.33
C ASP A 246 -13.27 0.98 -41.46
N LEU A 247 -13.07 0.21 -40.39
CA LEU A 247 -13.27 -1.25 -40.38
C LEU A 247 -14.74 -1.67 -40.24
N THR A 248 -15.61 -0.76 -39.77
CA THR A 248 -17.06 -1.03 -39.58
C THR A 248 -17.91 -0.65 -40.78
N HIS A 249 -17.39 0.18 -41.70
CA HIS A 249 -18.05 0.54 -42.96
C HIS A 249 -17.64 -0.30 -44.17
N SER A 250 -16.66 -1.20 -44.03
CA SER A 250 -16.23 -2.14 -45.08
C SER A 250 -16.81 -3.56 -44.94
N SER A 251 -17.77 -3.76 -44.03
CA SER A 251 -18.53 -5.01 -43.83
C SER A 251 -20.00 -4.83 -44.16
#